data_AF-A0A936VAV8-F1
#
_entry.id   AF-A0A936VAV8-F1
#
_cell.length_a   1.000
_cell.length_b   1.000
_cell.length_c   1.000
_cell.angle_alpha   90.00
_cell.angle_beta   90.00
_cell.angle_gamma   90.00
#
_symmetry.space_group_name_H-M   'P 1'
#
loop_
_entity.id
_entity.type
_entity.pdbx_description
1 polymer ?
#
loop_
_entity_poly.entity_id
_entity_poly.type
_entity_poly.pdbx_seq_one_letter_code
_entity_poly.pdbx_strand_id
1 'polypeptide(L)' 'MNFPFELRTDTELDCVGFGTNAVDFLIRVPEYPAYDSKVELTEYVRAAGGEVATTMAGLSRLGLSTVYVGRFGR' A
#
# COMPACT_ATOMS: atom_id res chain seq x y z
N MET A 1 7.23 16.54 21.38
CA MET A 1 7.77 16.75 20.02
C MET A 1 7.62 18.23 19.74
N ASN A 2 8.71 18.97 19.52
CA ASN A 2 8.65 20.44 19.34
C ASN A 2 8.59 20.76 17.85
N PHE A 3 7.39 20.86 17.31
CA PHE A 3 7.20 21.34 15.93
C PHE A 3 7.18 22.86 15.91
N PRO A 4 7.83 23.51 14.93
CA PRO A 4 7.85 24.98 14.80
C PRO A 4 6.53 25.55 14.22
N PHE A 5 5.43 24.81 14.35
CA PHE A 5 4.11 25.16 13.84
C PHE A 5 3.03 24.50 14.70
N GLU A 6 1.84 25.10 14.70
CA GLU A 6 0.65 24.49 15.28
C GLU A 6 -0.03 23.59 14.24
N LEU A 7 -0.39 22.38 14.66
CA LEU A 7 -1.20 21.50 13.83
C LEU A 7 -2.62 22.03 13.79
N ARG A 8 -3.19 22.12 12.59
CA ARG A 8 -4.61 22.43 12.42
C ARG A 8 -5.45 21.36 13.09
N THR A 9 -6.41 21.79 13.89
CA THR A 9 -7.37 20.92 14.60
C THR A 9 -8.78 21.00 14.01
N ASP A 10 -8.99 21.88 13.03
CA ASP A 10 -10.26 22.21 12.39
C ASP A 10 -10.43 21.56 11.01
N THR A 11 -9.88 20.35 10.84
CA THR A 11 -9.88 19.63 9.55
C THR A 11 -10.84 18.44 9.59
N GLU A 12 -11.59 18.24 8.50
CA GLU A 12 -12.49 17.09 8.33
C GLU A 12 -11.73 15.77 8.06
N LEU A 13 -10.45 15.86 7.70
CA LEU A 13 -9.58 14.72 7.41
C LEU A 13 -8.52 14.58 8.50
N ASP A 14 -8.33 13.36 8.99
CA ASP A 14 -7.26 13.02 9.93
C ASP A 14 -5.93 12.76 9.20
N CYS A 15 -5.98 12.27 7.96
CA CYS A 15 -4.78 11.99 7.18
C CYS A 15 -4.99 12.13 5.66
N VAL A 16 -4.00 12.73 4.99
CA VAL A 16 -3.93 12.75 3.53
C VAL A 16 -2.61 12.10 3.11
N GLY A 17 -2.71 10.96 2.43
CA GLY A 17 -1.56 10.20 1.95
C GLY A 17 -1.23 10.52 0.50
N PHE A 18 0.01 10.95 0.24
CA PHE A 18 0.55 11.15 -1.11
C PHE A 18 1.67 10.16 -1.37
N GLY A 19 1.56 9.37 -2.44
CA GLY A 19 2.67 8.51 -2.88
C GLY A 19 2.25 7.15 -3.41
N THR A 20 3.08 6.15 -3.17
CA THR A 20 3.03 4.84 -3.84
C THR A 20 1.73 4.07 -3.56
N ASN A 21 1.14 3.58 -4.65
CA ASN A 21 0.26 2.43 -4.67
C ASN A 21 0.93 1.32 -5.48
N ALA A 22 0.52 0.07 -5.25
CA ALA A 22 0.99 -1.07 -6.03
C ALA A 22 -0.10 -2.11 -6.20
N VAL A 23 0.09 -2.97 -7.19
CA VAL A 23 -0.59 -4.26 -7.31
C VAL A 23 0.44 -5.32 -6.97
N ASP A 24 0.24 -5.98 -5.84
CA ASP A 24 1.15 -7.01 -5.36
C ASP A 24 0.74 -8.36 -5.96
N PHE A 25 1.72 -9.05 -6.54
CA PHE A 25 1.56 -10.39 -7.08
C PHE A 25 2.33 -11.37 -6.21
N LEU A 26 1.62 -12.03 -5.30
CA LEU A 26 2.20 -13.08 -4.48
C LEU A 26 2.06 -14.42 -5.21
N ILE A 27 3.20 -15.03 -5.50
CA ILE A 27 3.27 -16.34 -6.14
C ILE A 27 3.90 -17.36 -5.20
N ARG A 28 3.36 -18.58 -5.21
CA ARG A 28 3.92 -19.70 -4.46
C ARG A 28 4.48 -20.73 -5.42
N VAL A 29 5.74 -21.10 -5.22
CA VAL A 29 6.45 -22.12 -6.00
C VAL A 29 6.94 -23.21 -5.05
N PRO A 30 7.10 -24.47 -5.52
CA PRO A 30 7.59 -25.55 -4.68
C PRO A 30 9.04 -25.34 -4.24
N GLU A 31 9.84 -24.67 -5.07
CA GLU A 31 11.24 -24.34 -4.82
C GLU A 31 11.67 -23.12 -5.64
N TYR A 32 12.84 -22.55 -5.33
CA TYR A 32 13.43 -21.48 -6.12
C TYR A 32 13.94 -22.05 -7.47
N PRO A 33 13.63 -21.42 -8.61
CA PRO A 33 14.02 -21.97 -9.91
C PRO A 33 15.54 -22.02 -10.05
N ALA A 34 16.06 -23.15 -10.56
CA ALA A 34 17.45 -23.24 -10.99
C ALA A 34 17.73 -22.27 -12.15
N TYR A 35 19.01 -21.96 -12.38
CA TYR A 35 19.42 -21.14 -13.53
C TYR A 35 18.89 -21.72 -14.85
N ASP A 36 18.35 -20.84 -15.70
CA ASP A 36 17.79 -21.19 -17.02
C ASP A 36 16.69 -22.29 -16.98
N SER A 37 15.88 -22.28 -15.93
CA SER A 37 14.77 -23.22 -15.77
C SER A 37 13.43 -22.52 -15.57
N LYS A 38 12.34 -23.28 -15.66
CA LYS A 38 10.97 -22.83 -15.36
C LYS A 38 10.40 -23.74 -14.29
N VAL A 39 9.68 -23.15 -13.34
CA VAL A 39 8.92 -23.86 -12.31
C VAL A 39 7.44 -23.47 -12.43
N GLU A 40 6.55 -24.43 -12.21
CA GLU A 40 5.11 -24.18 -12.20
C GLU A 40 4.69 -23.46 -10.90
N LEU A 41 3.80 -22.47 -11.04
CA LEU A 41 3.22 -21.79 -9.89
C LEU A 41 2.19 -22.70 -9.23
N THR A 42 2.31 -22.91 -7.92
CA THR A 42 1.32 -23.67 -7.13
C THR A 42 0.18 -22.80 -6.63
N GLU A 43 0.38 -21.47 -6.58
CA GLU A 43 -0.62 -20.49 -6.20
C GLU A 43 -0.26 -19.12 -6.78
N TYR A 44 -1.29 -18.34 -7.09
CA TYR A 44 -1.17 -16.95 -7.52
C TYR A 44 -2.25 -16.11 -6.82
N VAL A 45 -1.82 -15.08 -6.08
CA VAL A 45 -2.70 -14.14 -5.39
C VAL A 45 -2.36 -12.72 -5.85
N ARG A 46 -3.40 -12.00 -6.27
CA ARG A 46 -3.32 -10.55 -6.55
C ARG A 46 -3.87 -9.79 -5.36
N ALA A 47 -3.09 -8.87 -4.81
CA ALA A 47 -3.49 -8.01 -3.70
C ALA A 47 -3.23 -6.53 -4.03
N ALA A 48 -3.89 -5.65 -3.26
CA ALA A 48 -3.54 -4.23 -3.26
C ALA A 48 -2.33 -4.03 -2.33
N GLY A 49 -1.41 -3.16 -2.74
CA GLY A 49 -0.19 -2.86 -2.01
C GLY A 49 0.25 -1.41 -2.16
N GLY A 50 1.53 -1.17 -1.90
CA GLY A 50 2.14 0.17 -1.86
C GLY A 50 1.99 0.79 -0.47
N GLU A 51 3.03 1.49 -0.02
CA GLU A 51 3.16 1.93 1.36
C GLU A 51 2.06 2.92 1.74
N VAL A 52 1.79 3.89 0.86
CA VAL A 52 0.80 4.95 1.14
C VAL A 52 -0.61 4.42 1.01
N ALA A 53 -0.91 3.65 -0.05
CA ALA A 53 -2.23 3.04 -0.22
C ALA A 53 -2.58 2.09 0.94
N THR A 54 -1.63 1.23 1.35
CA THR A 54 -1.80 0.33 2.50
C THR A 54 -2.00 1.11 3.80
N THR A 55 -1.23 2.18 4.03
CA THR A 55 -1.37 3.00 5.24
C THR A 55 -2.73 3.68 5.28
N MET A 56 -3.18 4.30 4.19
CA MET A 56 -4.49 4.97 4.14
C MET A 56 -5.63 3.97 4.34
N ALA A 57 -5.56 2.80 3.70
CA ALA A 57 -6.53 1.74 3.90
C ALA A 57 -6.55 1.23 5.36
N GLY A 58 -5.38 1.07 5.98
CA GLY A 58 -5.26 0.68 7.39
C GLY A 58 -5.88 1.71 8.35
N LEU A 59 -5.52 2.99 8.19
CA LEU A 59 -6.05 4.08 9.01
C LEU A 59 -7.57 4.22 8.85
N SER A 60 -8.08 4.13 7.62
CA SER A 60 -9.52 4.13 7.36
C SER A 60 -10.25 2.99 8.09
N ARG A 61 -9.68 1.78 8.11
CA ARG A 61 -10.24 0.62 8.83
C ARG A 61 -10.21 0.79 10.36
N LEU A 62 -9.32 1.63 10.88
CA LEU A 62 -9.27 2.01 12.29
C LEU A 62 -10.23 3.16 12.65
N GLY A 63 -10.99 3.66 11.69
CA GLY A 63 -12.03 4.67 11.90
C GLY A 63 -11.59 6.12 11.65
N LEU A 64 -10.39 6.34 11.10
CA LEU A 64 -9.92 7.68 10.75
C LEU A 64 -10.48 8.13 9.40
N SER A 65 -10.72 9.43 9.27
CA SER A 65 -11.07 10.10 8.02
C SER A 65 -9.82 10.28 7.17
N THR A 66 -9.69 9.51 6.07
CA THR A 66 -8.46 9.50 5.25
C THR A 66 -8.72 9.69 3.77
N VAL A 67 -7.78 10.35 3.09
CA VAL A 67 -7.75 10.47 1.62
C VAL A 67 -6.42 9.98 1.07
N TYR A 68 -6.47 9.24 -0.03
CA TYR A 68 -5.31 8.87 -0.83
C TYR A 68 -5.22 9.73 -2.09
N VAL A 69 -4.03 10.24 -2.39
CA VAL A 69 -3.70 10.98 -3.60
C VAL A 69 -2.51 10.33 -4.30
N GLY A 70 -2.70 9.92 -5.54
CA GLY A 70 -1.62 9.35 -6.34
C GLY A 70 -2.04 9.09 -7.77
N ARG A 71 -1.19 8.34 -8.49
CA ARG A 71 -1.36 8.04 -9.92
C ARG A 71 -1.35 6.55 -10.14
N PHE A 72 -2.13 6.11 -11.11
CA PHE A 72 -2.19 4.71 -11.56
C PHE A 72 -1.80 4.63 -13.05
N GLY A 73 -1.59 3.39 -13.53
CA GLY A 73 -1.41 3.11 -14.96
C GLY A 73 -2.62 3.55 -15.80
N ARG A 74 -2.44 3.55 -17.12
CA ARG A 74 -3.49 3.96 -18.07
C ARG A 74 -4.60 2.91 -18.19
#